data_AF-A0A935E6D0-F1
#
_entry.id   AF-A0A935E6D0-F1
#
_cell.length_a   1.000
_cell.length_b   1.000
_cell.length_c   1.000
_cell.angle_alpha   90.00
_cell.angle_beta   90.00
_cell.angle_gamma   90.00
#
_symmetry.space_group_name_H-M   'P 1'
#
loop_
_entity.id
_entity.type
_entity.pdbx_description
1 polymer ?
#
loop_
_entity_poly.entity_id
_entity_poly.type
_entity_poly.pdbx_seq_one_letter_code
_entity_poly.pdbx_strand_id
1 'polypeptide(L)'
;MADDMTPYIRENKSQKIQDIVTETENAFQHEGNITLGESKRIELIRKMKQDTDKREYMMMFNALMIGLTIVSTAHFVVFGSIFALVSILLCLVYFVYIRKRLTMATLNLTEHKNNFDRYLWEGFYLKEMRYSAVKLAYFIFFPLLLVFTTDLISDERITFWLGILIAAAISSIGWLIFFSDDKNVLESIESELKSLEFLG
;
A
#
# COMPACT_ATOMS: atom_id res chain seq x y z
N MET A 1 -12.38 -27.23 18.79
CA MET A 1 -13.44 -27.04 17.79
C MET A 1 -13.78 -25.55 17.76
N ALA A 2 -13.00 -24.80 16.99
CA ALA A 2 -13.16 -23.36 16.80
C ALA A 2 -12.68 -23.03 15.37
N ASP A 3 -13.28 -23.70 14.40
CA ASP A 3 -13.21 -23.39 12.99
C ASP A 3 -14.65 -23.50 12.46
N ASP A 4 -15.00 -22.67 11.47
CA ASP A 4 -16.25 -22.63 10.69
C ASP A 4 -17.31 -21.53 10.95
N MET A 5 -17.05 -20.50 11.76
CA MET A 5 -17.99 -19.34 11.83
C MET A 5 -17.50 -18.06 11.12
N THR A 6 -16.28 -18.04 10.60
CA THR A 6 -15.69 -16.86 9.93
C THR A 6 -16.00 -16.69 8.43
N PRO A 7 -16.24 -17.74 7.60
CA PRO A 7 -16.54 -17.51 6.18
C PRO A 7 -17.98 -17.01 5.96
N TYR A 8 -18.95 -17.57 6.70
CA TYR A 8 -20.37 -17.26 6.51
C TYR A 8 -20.73 -15.81 6.87
N ILE A 9 -20.09 -15.23 7.89
CA ILE A 9 -20.33 -13.84 8.31
C ILE A 9 -19.73 -12.84 7.30
N ARG A 10 -18.65 -13.20 6.60
CA ARG A 10 -18.06 -12.36 5.55
C ARG A 10 -18.88 -12.38 4.27
N GLU A 11 -19.35 -13.55 3.84
CA GLU A 11 -20.23 -13.67 2.66
C GLU A 11 -21.55 -12.94 2.87
N ASN A 12 -22.19 -13.11 4.02
CA ASN A 12 -23.48 -12.49 4.30
C ASN A 12 -23.38 -10.95 4.38
N LYS A 13 -22.29 -10.41 4.94
CA LYS A 13 -22.01 -8.95 4.89
C LYS A 13 -21.68 -8.45 3.47
N SER A 14 -21.06 -9.26 2.63
CA SER A 14 -20.77 -8.91 1.23
C SER A 14 -22.03 -8.89 0.36
N GLN A 15 -22.91 -9.88 0.53
CA GLN A 15 -24.21 -9.93 -0.15
C GLN A 15 -25.10 -8.77 0.28
N LYS A 16 -25.19 -8.48 1.58
CA LYS A 16 -26.01 -7.35 2.06
C LYS A 16 -25.51 -5.99 1.57
N ILE A 17 -24.19 -5.84 1.37
CA ILE A 17 -23.62 -4.63 0.76
C ILE A 17 -23.89 -4.60 -0.74
N GLN A 18 -23.85 -5.74 -1.44
CA GLN A 18 -24.24 -5.83 -2.85
C GLN A 18 -25.71 -5.51 -3.03
N ASP A 19 -26.60 -6.00 -2.16
CA ASP A 19 -28.03 -5.74 -2.24
C ASP A 19 -28.33 -4.25 -2.02
N ILE A 20 -27.71 -3.60 -1.03
CA ILE A 20 -27.85 -2.15 -0.82
C ILE A 20 -27.32 -1.38 -2.03
N VAL A 21 -26.19 -1.78 -2.61
CA VAL A 21 -25.61 -1.11 -3.79
C VAL A 21 -26.51 -1.31 -5.02
N THR A 22 -27.12 -2.47 -5.19
CA THR A 22 -28.01 -2.79 -6.31
C THR A 22 -29.36 -2.08 -6.15
N GLU A 23 -29.87 -1.99 -4.92
CA GLU A 23 -31.07 -1.22 -4.59
C GLU A 23 -30.84 0.28 -4.78
N THR A 24 -29.63 0.76 -4.47
CA THR A 24 -29.21 2.14 -4.79
C THR A 24 -28.99 2.33 -6.29
N GLU A 25 -28.40 1.39 -7.04
CA GLU A 25 -28.28 1.51 -8.51
C GLU A 25 -29.66 1.49 -9.20
N ASN A 26 -30.59 0.66 -8.73
CA ASN A 26 -31.94 0.52 -9.29
C ASN A 26 -32.85 1.71 -8.95
N ALA A 27 -32.74 2.28 -7.74
CA ALA A 27 -33.47 3.49 -7.38
C ALA A 27 -33.03 4.71 -8.23
N PHE A 28 -31.78 4.73 -8.70
CA PHE A 28 -31.21 5.83 -9.47
C PHE A 28 -31.28 5.66 -10.99
N GLN A 29 -31.67 4.48 -11.50
CA GLN A 29 -32.02 4.30 -12.91
C GLN A 29 -33.39 4.90 -13.27
N HIS A 30 -34.18 5.40 -12.31
CA HIS A 30 -35.54 5.87 -12.54
C HIS A 30 -35.79 7.37 -12.33
N GLU A 31 -34.78 8.18 -11.94
CA GLU A 31 -34.94 9.64 -11.91
C GLU A 31 -33.85 10.38 -12.68
N GLY A 32 -34.30 11.32 -13.51
CA GLY A 32 -33.52 11.96 -14.57
C GLY A 32 -32.50 13.01 -14.11
N ASN A 33 -31.59 13.30 -15.04
CA ASN A 33 -30.54 14.33 -14.98
C ASN A 33 -29.62 14.26 -13.76
N ILE A 34 -28.67 13.32 -13.83
CA ILE A 34 -27.47 13.30 -12.98
C ILE A 34 -26.77 14.66 -13.09
N THR A 35 -26.58 15.34 -11.96
CA THR A 35 -25.85 16.61 -11.93
C THR A 35 -24.36 16.39 -12.25
N LEU A 36 -23.67 17.40 -12.79
CA LEU A 36 -22.23 17.31 -13.14
C LEU A 36 -21.34 16.93 -11.93
N GLY A 37 -21.79 17.28 -10.72
CA GLY A 37 -21.14 16.88 -9.47
C GLY A 37 -21.29 15.38 -9.19
N GLU A 38 -22.50 14.83 -9.35
CA GLU A 38 -22.78 13.41 -9.11
C GLU A 38 -22.11 12.49 -10.12
N SER A 39 -22.03 12.89 -11.39
CA SER A 39 -21.30 12.11 -12.40
C SER A 39 -19.81 12.03 -12.10
N LYS A 40 -19.19 13.14 -11.68
CA LYS A 40 -17.79 13.16 -11.19
C LYS A 40 -17.60 12.32 -9.93
N ARG A 41 -18.55 12.34 -8.98
CA ARG A 41 -18.52 11.50 -7.77
C ARG A 41 -18.50 10.00 -8.13
N ILE A 42 -19.31 9.58 -9.10
CA ILE A 42 -19.38 8.20 -9.58
C ILE A 42 -18.08 7.80 -10.30
N GLU A 43 -17.54 8.67 -11.14
CA GLU A 43 -16.28 8.45 -11.84
C GLU A 43 -15.09 8.31 -10.86
N LEU A 44 -15.02 9.19 -9.85
CA LEU A 44 -14.02 9.13 -8.79
C LEU A 44 -14.11 7.84 -7.97
N ILE A 45 -15.31 7.38 -7.62
CA ILE A 45 -15.49 6.07 -6.96
C ILE A 45 -14.97 4.95 -7.85
N ARG A 46 -15.32 4.98 -9.14
CA ARG A 46 -14.92 3.93 -10.07
C ARG A 46 -13.40 3.91 -10.25
N LYS A 47 -12.77 5.06 -10.39
CA LYS A 47 -11.31 5.23 -10.45
C LYS A 47 -10.64 4.82 -9.14
N MET A 48 -11.23 5.18 -7.99
CA MET A 48 -10.79 4.67 -6.70
C MET A 48 -10.94 3.15 -6.56
N LYS A 49 -11.93 2.52 -7.19
CA LYS A 49 -12.16 1.08 -7.12
C LYS A 49 -11.30 0.28 -8.11
N GLN A 50 -11.10 0.80 -9.32
CA GLN A 50 -10.28 0.17 -10.36
C GLN A 50 -8.78 0.33 -10.07
N ASP A 51 -8.33 1.51 -9.61
CA ASP A 51 -6.90 1.82 -9.43
C ASP A 51 -6.43 1.57 -7.98
N THR A 52 -7.01 0.58 -7.28
CA THR A 52 -6.51 0.20 -5.95
C THR A 52 -6.26 -1.28 -5.87
N ASP A 53 -5.17 -1.74 -6.46
CA ASP A 53 -4.63 -3.00 -6.03
C ASP A 53 -3.89 -2.83 -4.70
N LYS A 54 -4.68 -2.66 -3.63
CA LYS A 54 -4.29 -2.92 -2.24
C LYS A 54 -3.43 -4.19 -2.16
N ARG A 55 -3.77 -5.17 -2.98
CA ARG A 55 -3.08 -6.45 -3.10
C ARG A 55 -1.65 -6.26 -3.60
N GLU A 56 -1.42 -5.47 -4.63
CA GLU A 56 -0.09 -5.25 -5.23
C GLU A 56 0.86 -4.53 -4.26
N TYR A 57 0.47 -3.38 -3.71
CA TYR A 57 1.32 -2.67 -2.74
C TYR A 57 1.64 -3.51 -1.51
N MET A 58 0.66 -4.26 -1.00
CA MET A 58 0.91 -5.13 0.16
C MET A 58 1.73 -6.35 -0.20
N MET A 59 1.62 -6.87 -1.43
CA MET A 59 2.47 -7.95 -1.93
C MET A 59 3.91 -7.48 -2.08
N MET A 60 4.15 -6.33 -2.71
CA MET A 60 5.48 -5.72 -2.83
C MET A 60 6.10 -5.46 -1.46
N PHE A 61 5.34 -4.84 -0.55
CA PHE A 61 5.79 -4.60 0.81
C PHE A 61 6.15 -5.91 1.53
N ASN A 62 5.25 -6.89 1.55
CA ASN A 62 5.51 -8.15 2.20
C ASN A 62 6.69 -8.90 1.58
N ALA A 63 6.81 -8.91 0.24
CA ALA A 63 7.91 -9.55 -0.46
C ALA A 63 9.26 -8.94 -0.08
N LEU A 64 9.34 -7.61 -0.01
CA LEU A 64 10.55 -6.92 0.43
C LEU A 64 10.92 -7.25 1.88
N MET A 65 9.94 -7.19 2.79
CA MET A 65 10.18 -7.41 4.22
C MET A 65 10.58 -8.86 4.51
N ILE A 66 9.90 -9.83 3.87
CA ILE A 66 10.24 -11.26 3.99
C ILE A 66 11.59 -11.53 3.34
N GLY A 67 11.82 -11.03 2.11
CA GLY A 67 13.07 -11.20 1.39
C GLY A 67 14.27 -10.68 2.19
N LEU A 68 14.18 -9.46 2.74
CA LEU A 68 15.23 -8.89 3.57
C LEU A 68 15.45 -9.73 4.83
N THR A 69 14.38 -10.23 5.47
CA THR A 69 14.50 -11.05 6.68
C THR A 69 15.24 -12.35 6.40
N ILE A 70 14.91 -13.04 5.30
CA ILE A 70 15.58 -14.28 4.89
C ILE A 70 17.06 -14.00 4.61
N VAL A 71 17.34 -13.01 3.76
CA VAL A 71 18.72 -12.64 3.37
C VAL A 71 19.54 -12.21 4.59
N SER A 72 18.98 -11.37 5.46
CA SER A 72 19.67 -10.94 6.69
C SER A 72 19.94 -12.10 7.64
N THR A 73 19.02 -13.07 7.73
CA THR A 73 19.23 -14.27 8.56
C THR A 73 20.34 -15.13 7.98
N ALA A 74 20.35 -15.38 6.66
CA ALA A 74 21.41 -16.11 6.00
C ALA A 74 22.78 -15.41 6.19
N HIS A 75 22.81 -14.08 6.01
CA HIS A 75 24.00 -13.28 6.22
C HIS A 75 24.51 -13.36 7.67
N PHE A 76 23.62 -13.37 8.66
CA PHE A 76 24.00 -13.57 10.07
C PHE A 76 24.60 -14.96 10.31
N VAL A 77 24.00 -16.01 9.76
CA VAL A 77 24.47 -17.39 9.95
C VAL A 77 25.86 -17.61 9.34
N VAL A 78 26.12 -17.05 8.15
CA VAL A 78 27.39 -17.22 7.43
C VAL A 78 28.50 -16.34 7.99
N PHE A 79 28.21 -15.07 8.29
CA PHE A 79 29.23 -14.08 8.63
C PHE A 79 29.23 -13.63 10.09
N GLY A 80 28.24 -14.04 10.91
CA GLY A 80 28.12 -13.65 12.32
C GLY A 80 27.86 -12.16 12.54
N SER A 81 27.44 -11.42 11.50
CA SER A 81 27.32 -9.96 11.56
C SER A 81 26.14 -9.52 12.41
N ILE A 82 26.40 -8.92 13.58
CA ILE A 82 25.38 -8.33 14.47
C ILE A 82 24.53 -7.30 13.72
N PHE A 83 25.11 -6.61 12.73
CA PHE A 83 24.39 -5.64 11.91
C PHE A 83 23.20 -6.26 11.16
N ALA A 84 23.30 -7.52 10.74
CA ALA A 84 22.18 -8.21 10.11
C ALA A 84 21.00 -8.45 11.08
N LEU A 85 21.26 -8.69 12.37
CA LEU A 85 20.22 -8.77 13.40
C LEU A 85 19.55 -7.40 13.64
N VAL A 86 20.34 -6.32 13.63
CA VAL A 86 19.80 -4.95 13.73
C VAL A 86 18.87 -4.65 12.56
N SER A 87 19.24 -5.04 11.34
CA SER A 87 18.39 -4.89 10.15
C SER A 87 17.07 -5.67 10.28
N ILE A 88 17.09 -6.89 10.82
CA ILE A 88 15.87 -7.68 11.08
C ILE A 88 14.99 -6.97 12.12
N LEU A 89 15.57 -6.46 13.20
CA LEU A 89 14.81 -5.74 14.23
C LEU A 89 14.13 -4.49 13.65
N LEU A 90 14.85 -3.69 12.85
CA LEU A 90 14.30 -2.53 12.17
C LEU A 90 13.18 -2.91 11.20
N CYS A 91 13.35 -4.00 10.45
CA CYS A 91 12.34 -4.56 9.56
C CYS A 91 11.05 -4.90 10.35
N LEU A 92 11.16 -5.62 11.47
CA LEU A 92 10.01 -5.99 12.30
C LEU A 92 9.30 -4.77 12.90
N VAL A 93 10.04 -3.82 13.46
CA VAL A 93 9.48 -2.59 14.03
C VAL A 93 8.72 -1.81 12.95
N TYR A 94 9.32 -1.64 11.78
CA TYR A 94 8.69 -0.93 10.67
C TYR A 94 7.44 -1.65 10.16
N PHE A 95 7.49 -2.98 10.03
CA PHE A 95 6.35 -3.80 9.63
C PHE A 95 5.16 -3.62 10.57
N VAL A 96 5.40 -3.72 11.88
CA VAL A 96 4.36 -3.55 12.91
C VAL A 96 3.80 -2.13 12.88
N TYR A 97 4.66 -1.11 12.76
CA TYR A 97 4.26 0.29 12.69
C TYR A 97 3.30 0.56 11.52
N ILE A 98 3.67 0.10 10.31
CA ILE A 98 2.83 0.26 9.11
C ILE A 98 1.51 -0.50 9.24
N ARG A 99 1.55 -1.75 9.75
CA ARG A 99 0.33 -2.54 9.96
C ARG A 99 -0.65 -1.87 10.92
N LYS A 100 -0.16 -1.30 12.03
CA LYS A 100 -0.99 -0.53 12.96
C LYS A 100 -1.61 0.70 12.30
N ARG A 101 -0.82 1.53 11.60
CA ARG A 101 -1.34 2.73 10.90
C ARG A 101 -2.39 2.38 9.84
N LEU A 102 -2.13 1.38 9.00
CA LEU A 102 -3.07 0.94 7.98
C LEU A 102 -4.39 0.41 8.57
N THR A 103 -4.30 -0.25 9.73
CA THR A 103 -5.49 -0.76 10.42
C THR A 103 -6.35 0.38 10.95
N MET A 104 -5.75 1.37 11.61
CA MET A 104 -6.47 2.56 12.08
C MET A 104 -7.11 3.36 10.93
N ALA A 105 -6.37 3.60 9.84
CA ALA A 105 -6.91 4.30 8.68
C ALA A 105 -8.07 3.52 8.01
N THR A 106 -8.02 2.19 8.02
CA THR A 106 -9.14 1.36 7.52
C THR A 106 -10.37 1.44 8.43
N LEU A 107 -10.18 1.54 9.75
CA LEU A 107 -11.27 1.74 10.70
C LEU A 107 -11.93 3.11 10.51
N ASN A 108 -11.14 4.17 10.37
CA ASN A 108 -11.63 5.52 10.10
C ASN A 108 -12.45 5.58 8.80
N LEU A 109 -11.99 4.91 7.74
CA LEU A 109 -12.74 4.81 6.48
C LEU A 109 -14.12 4.14 6.69
N THR A 110 -14.19 3.13 7.55
CA THR A 110 -15.44 2.41 7.84
C THR A 110 -16.40 3.26 8.65
N GLU A 111 -15.90 4.09 9.55
CA GLU A 111 -16.68 4.99 10.40
C GLU A 111 -17.35 6.11 9.59
N HIS A 112 -16.68 6.60 8.55
CA HIS A 112 -17.18 7.71 7.72
C HIS A 112 -18.02 7.25 6.52
N LYS A 113 -18.51 6.00 6.50
CA LYS A 113 -19.29 5.44 5.38
C LYS A 113 -20.52 6.26 4.99
N ASN A 114 -21.12 6.97 5.96
CA ASN A 114 -22.33 7.77 5.75
C ASN A 114 -22.04 9.21 5.26
N ASN A 115 -20.78 9.65 5.25
CA ASN A 115 -20.38 10.95 4.73
C ASN A 115 -19.50 10.76 3.49
N PHE A 116 -20.11 10.95 2.32
CA PHE A 116 -19.53 10.63 1.03
C PHE A 116 -18.21 11.35 0.73
N ASP A 117 -18.17 12.67 0.97
CA ASP A 117 -16.99 13.49 0.66
C ASP A 117 -15.84 13.13 1.60
N ARG A 118 -16.15 12.89 2.87
CA ARG A 118 -15.16 12.44 3.85
C ARG A 118 -14.67 11.03 3.59
N TYR A 119 -15.54 10.13 3.12
CA TYR A 119 -15.18 8.77 2.74
C TYR A 119 -14.18 8.74 1.56
N LEU A 120 -14.39 9.60 0.55
CA LEU A 120 -13.47 9.71 -0.58
C LEU A 120 -12.09 10.22 -0.13
N TRP A 121 -12.02 11.25 0.70
CA TRP A 121 -10.76 11.78 1.24
C TRP A 121 -10.01 10.77 2.11
N GLU A 122 -10.70 10.06 3.01
CA GLU A 122 -10.10 9.00 3.83
C GLU A 122 -9.62 7.83 2.95
N GLY A 123 -10.34 7.53 1.86
CA GLY A 123 -9.95 6.53 0.86
C GLY A 123 -8.67 6.92 0.12
N PHE A 124 -8.55 8.18 -0.29
CA PHE A 124 -7.33 8.74 -0.89
C PHE A 124 -6.16 8.68 0.09
N TYR A 125 -6.35 9.15 1.32
CA TYR A 125 -5.32 9.14 2.36
C TYR A 125 -4.80 7.72 2.66
N LEU A 126 -5.70 6.74 2.68
CA LEU A 126 -5.33 5.33 2.84
C LEU A 126 -4.48 4.81 1.66
N LYS A 127 -4.73 5.25 0.42
CA LYS A 127 -3.88 4.92 -0.74
C LYS A 127 -2.51 5.57 -0.62
N GLU A 128 -2.48 6.87 -0.35
CA GLU A 128 -1.25 7.64 -0.19
C GLU A 128 -0.37 7.05 0.91
N MET A 129 -0.96 6.67 2.05
CA MET A 129 -0.26 5.97 3.13
C MET A 129 0.38 4.66 2.66
N ARG A 130 -0.30 3.85 1.84
CA ARG A 130 0.25 2.58 1.33
C ARG A 130 1.40 2.83 0.37
N TYR A 131 1.22 3.75 -0.58
CA TYR A 131 2.27 4.15 -1.52
C TYR A 131 3.50 4.68 -0.77
N SER A 132 3.31 5.60 0.17
CA SER A 132 4.39 6.17 0.99
C SER A 132 5.09 5.11 1.84
N ALA A 133 4.34 4.17 2.43
CA ALA A 133 4.91 3.08 3.21
C ALA A 133 5.80 2.16 2.37
N VAL A 134 5.35 1.78 1.16
CA VAL A 134 6.12 0.96 0.21
C VAL A 134 7.35 1.72 -0.27
N LYS A 135 7.20 3.00 -0.63
CA LYS A 135 8.29 3.86 -1.06
C LYS A 135 9.40 3.96 -0.01
N LEU A 136 9.03 4.24 1.23
CA LEU A 136 10.00 4.36 2.32
C LEU A 136 10.63 3.01 2.65
N ALA A 137 9.85 1.91 2.60
CA ALA A 137 10.39 0.56 2.76
C ALA A 137 11.45 0.26 1.68
N TYR A 138 11.12 0.54 0.41
CA TYR A 138 12.00 0.32 -0.71
C TYR A 138 13.29 1.14 -0.56
N PHE A 139 13.19 2.43 -0.23
CA PHE A 139 14.36 3.29 -0.09
C PHE A 139 15.34 2.85 1.02
N ILE A 140 14.83 2.33 2.14
CA ILE A 140 15.66 1.94 3.29
C ILE A 140 16.13 0.48 3.19
N PHE A 141 15.21 -0.44 2.91
CA PHE A 141 15.45 -1.88 3.03
C PHE A 141 15.97 -2.52 1.74
N PHE A 142 15.65 -1.97 0.57
CA PHE A 142 16.12 -2.55 -0.69
C PHE A 142 17.65 -2.42 -0.87
N PRO A 143 18.30 -1.28 -0.54
CA PRO A 143 19.77 -1.22 -0.55
C PRO A 143 20.41 -2.24 0.38
N LEU A 144 19.86 -2.43 1.59
CA LEU A 144 20.36 -3.41 2.55
C LEU A 144 20.19 -4.84 2.02
N LEU A 145 19.07 -5.14 1.38
CA LEU A 145 18.81 -6.42 0.74
C LEU A 145 19.85 -6.70 -0.35
N LEU A 146 20.13 -5.72 -1.21
CA LEU A 146 21.13 -5.86 -2.26
C LEU A 146 22.52 -6.11 -1.69
N VAL A 147 22.97 -5.30 -0.72
CA VAL A 147 24.29 -5.46 -0.11
C VAL A 147 24.46 -6.84 0.52
N PHE A 148 23.52 -7.28 1.35
CA PHE A 148 23.61 -8.60 1.96
C PHE A 148 23.51 -9.73 0.95
N THR A 149 22.75 -9.56 -0.14
CA THR A 149 22.68 -10.55 -1.21
C THR A 149 24.00 -10.63 -1.98
N THR A 150 24.61 -9.49 -2.30
CA THR A 150 25.91 -9.44 -2.96
C THR A 150 27.01 -10.05 -2.08
N ASP A 151 27.03 -9.74 -0.79
CA ASP A 151 28.00 -10.31 0.16
C ASP A 151 27.82 -11.84 0.31
N LEU A 152 26.61 -12.37 0.13
CA LEU A 152 26.35 -13.81 0.16
C LEU A 152 26.76 -14.56 -1.12
N ILE A 153 26.82 -13.88 -2.26
CA ILE A 153 27.08 -14.49 -3.57
C ILE A 153 28.51 -14.23 -4.07
N SER A 154 29.13 -13.12 -3.63
CA SER A 154 30.45 -12.68 -4.07
C SER A 154 31.53 -13.02 -3.05
N ASP A 155 32.63 -13.61 -3.51
CA ASP A 155 33.86 -13.76 -2.71
C ASP A 155 34.66 -12.45 -2.62
N GLU A 156 34.46 -11.54 -3.59
CA GLU A 156 35.04 -10.19 -3.53
C GLU A 156 34.21 -9.31 -2.60
N ARG A 157 34.79 -9.01 -1.44
CA ARG A 157 34.19 -8.14 -0.43
C ARG A 157 34.47 -6.68 -0.79
N ILE A 158 33.53 -6.09 -1.52
CA ILE A 158 33.44 -4.63 -1.59
C ILE A 158 33.26 -4.11 -0.16
N THR A 159 33.94 -3.01 0.19
CA THR A 159 33.74 -2.38 1.51
C THR A 159 32.25 -2.11 1.72
N PHE A 160 31.67 -2.62 2.80
CA PHE A 160 30.23 -2.55 3.11
C PHE A 160 29.58 -1.19 2.80
N TRP A 161 30.26 -0.09 3.16
CA TRP A 161 29.81 1.28 2.89
C TRP A 161 29.76 1.65 1.40
N LEU A 162 30.73 1.19 0.61
CA LEU A 162 30.73 1.37 -0.85
C LEU A 162 29.61 0.56 -1.49
N GLY A 163 29.37 -0.66 -0.99
CA GLY A 163 28.24 -1.50 -1.39
C GLY A 163 26.90 -0.81 -1.15
N ILE A 164 26.70 -0.19 0.02
CA ILE A 164 25.50 0.60 0.33
C ILE A 164 25.32 1.76 -0.65
N LEU A 165 26.38 2.50 -0.99
CA LEU A 165 26.27 3.63 -1.92
C LEU A 165 25.86 3.19 -3.32
N ILE A 166 26.46 2.11 -3.83
CA ILE A 166 26.11 1.54 -5.15
C ILE A 166 24.68 1.01 -5.12
N ALA A 167 24.33 0.27 -4.07
CA ALA A 167 22.98 -0.26 -3.90
C ALA A 167 21.93 0.85 -3.79
N ALA A 168 22.23 1.95 -3.09
CA ALA A 168 21.35 3.11 -2.98
C ALA A 168 21.17 3.82 -4.32
N ALA A 169 22.22 3.93 -5.15
CA ALA A 169 22.12 4.49 -6.49
C ALA A 169 21.22 3.63 -7.40
N ILE A 170 21.42 2.30 -7.40
CA ILE A 170 20.59 1.35 -8.16
C ILE A 170 19.14 1.40 -7.68
N SER A 171 18.92 1.44 -6.36
CA SER A 171 17.60 1.55 -5.75
C SER A 171 16.89 2.84 -6.16
N SER A 172 17.61 3.96 -6.21
CA SER A 172 17.04 5.25 -6.61
C SER A 172 16.60 5.26 -8.09
N ILE A 173 17.35 4.61 -8.97
CA ILE A 173 16.99 4.44 -10.39
C ILE A 173 15.79 3.50 -10.53
N GLY A 174 15.82 2.35 -9.85
CA GLY A 174 14.68 1.42 -9.83
C GLY A 174 13.41 2.09 -9.32
N TRP A 175 13.53 2.99 -8.35
CA TRP A 175 12.40 3.77 -7.85
C TRP A 175 11.77 4.68 -8.91
N LEU A 176 12.60 5.43 -9.64
CA LEU A 176 12.11 6.34 -10.68
C LEU A 176 11.31 5.62 -11.76
N ILE A 177 11.70 4.41 -12.11
CA ILE A 177 11.07 3.62 -13.17
C ILE A 177 9.77 2.97 -12.67
N PHE A 178 9.75 2.44 -11.46
CA PHE A 178 8.59 1.68 -10.95
C PHE A 178 7.51 2.54 -10.30
N PHE A 179 7.83 3.71 -9.76
CA PHE A 179 6.90 4.50 -8.95
C PHE A 179 6.57 5.90 -9.50
N SER A 180 7.07 6.26 -10.69
CA SER A 180 6.71 7.52 -11.37
C SER A 180 5.23 7.56 -11.73
N ASP A 181 4.72 6.46 -12.25
CA ASP A 181 3.37 6.39 -12.81
C ASP A 181 2.33 6.45 -11.69
N ASP A 182 2.55 5.69 -10.63
CA ASP A 182 1.74 5.72 -9.40
C ASP A 182 1.66 7.12 -8.75
N LYS A 183 2.76 7.87 -8.79
CA LYS A 183 2.80 9.24 -8.26
C LYS A 183 1.88 10.15 -9.07
N ASN A 184 1.97 10.07 -10.40
CA ASN A 184 1.14 10.87 -11.30
C ASN A 184 -0.35 10.53 -11.15
N VAL A 185 -0.66 9.26 -10.92
CA VAL A 185 -2.05 8.81 -10.67
C VAL A 185 -2.59 9.38 -9.36
N LEU A 186 -1.80 9.36 -8.27
CA LEU A 186 -2.22 9.96 -6.99
C LEU A 186 -2.46 11.46 -7.12
N GLU A 187 -1.57 12.20 -7.80
CA GLU A 187 -1.74 13.64 -8.04
C GLU A 187 -3.00 13.95 -8.88
N SER A 188 -3.32 13.11 -9.87
CA SER A 188 -4.56 13.22 -10.65
C SER A 188 -5.81 13.05 -9.77
N ILE A 189 -5.82 12.04 -8.88
CA ILE A 189 -6.95 11.80 -7.98
C ILE A 189 -7.11 12.95 -6.98
N GLU A 190 -6.02 13.49 -6.45
CA GLU A 190 -6.06 14.65 -5.53
C GLU A 190 -6.65 15.89 -6.23
N SER A 191 -6.23 16.16 -7.46
CA SER A 191 -6.76 17.26 -8.26
C SER A 191 -8.27 17.11 -8.52
N GLU A 192 -8.71 15.90 -8.86
CA GLU A 192 -10.13 15.58 -9.06
C GLU A 192 -10.96 15.75 -7.78
N LEU A 193 -10.45 15.30 -6.63
CA LEU A 193 -11.07 15.48 -5.31
C LEU A 193 -11.23 16.96 -4.95
N LYS A 194 -10.18 17.76 -5.14
CA LYS A 194 -10.25 19.22 -4.93
C LYS A 194 -11.28 19.85 -5.84
N SER A 195 -11.33 19.45 -7.12
CA SER A 195 -12.33 19.96 -8.07
C SER A 195 -13.77 19.64 -7.66
N LEU A 196 -13.97 18.54 -6.94
CA LEU A 196 -15.28 18.11 -6.43
C LEU A 196 -15.77 19.01 -5.30
N GLU A 197 -14.85 19.43 -4.42
CA GLU A 197 -15.14 20.32 -3.29
C GLU A 197 -15.59 21.71 -3.75
N PHE A 198 -15.11 22.17 -4.91
CA PHE A 198 -15.56 23.43 -5.54
C PHE A 198 -16.90 23.31 -6.28
N LEU A 199 -17.42 22.09 -6.47
CA LEU A 199 -18.67 21.82 -7.20
C LEU A 199 -19.85 21.44 -6.30
N GLY A 200 -19.60 21.24 -5.00
CA GLY A 200 -20.63 21.10 -3.95
C GLY A 200 -21.00 22.44 -3.35
#